data_AF-A0A914EQ49-F1
#
_entry.id   AF-A0A914EQ49-F1
#
_cell.length_a   1.000
_cell.length_b   1.000
_cell.length_c   1.000
_cell.angle_alpha   90.00
_cell.angle_beta   90.00
_cell.angle_gamma   90.00
#
_symmetry.space_group_name_H-M   'P 1'
#
loop_
_entity.id
_entity.type
_entity.pdbx_description
1 polymer ?
#
loop_
_entity_poly.entity_id
_entity_poly.type
_entity_poly.pdbx_seq_one_letter_code
_entity_poly.pdbx_strand_id
1 'polypeptide(L)'
;MGRLLGVIIIVSFAGTLAEINAAQQNQGQCWTGGNGKAPQWWDQGARIDRGKYWYECRNGELKPMGCFTEKGDRIPILGTYNSNGYVIECAVDERGYLNFKFIGCTDGTRNYQPGETWEDKEGMYWFECKQDGPYVRIQVGGCIAHDKSKRLAIGERYDFGEYTYECQRKFNGSVQMCSVGCVHNGAHYKVGEQWP
;
A
#
# COMPACT_ATOMS: atom_id res chain seq x y z
N MET A 1 -10.13 99.27 -18.82
CA MET A 1 -9.05 98.34 -18.41
C MET A 1 -9.74 97.20 -17.66
N GLY A 2 -10.10 96.06 -18.22
CA GLY A 2 -9.40 95.17 -19.14
C GLY A 2 -8.85 93.98 -18.34
N ARG A 3 -9.56 92.84 -18.31
CA ARG A 3 -9.06 91.44 -18.13
C ARG A 3 -10.27 90.49 -17.95
N LEU A 4 -10.62 89.73 -18.98
CA LEU A 4 -10.14 88.38 -19.34
C LEU A 4 -10.90 87.28 -18.59
N LEU A 5 -11.81 86.63 -19.33
CA LEU A 5 -12.46 85.36 -19.00
C LEU A 5 -11.40 84.26 -18.80
N GLY A 6 -11.47 83.54 -17.68
CA GLY A 6 -10.76 82.29 -17.45
C GLY A 6 -11.76 81.13 -17.44
N VAL A 7 -11.78 80.35 -18.51
CA VAL A 7 -12.52 79.09 -18.62
C VAL A 7 -11.76 78.03 -17.82
N ILE A 8 -12.38 77.47 -16.78
CA ILE A 8 -11.84 76.32 -16.04
C ILE A 8 -12.28 75.05 -16.77
N ILE A 9 -11.32 74.38 -17.42
CA ILE A 9 -11.50 73.07 -18.04
C ILE A 9 -11.54 72.03 -16.90
N ILE A 10 -12.71 71.44 -16.68
CA ILE A 10 -12.86 70.25 -15.83
C ILE A 10 -12.33 69.06 -16.63
N VAL A 11 -11.13 68.61 -16.29
CA VAL A 11 -10.56 67.38 -16.85
C VAL A 11 -11.16 66.21 -16.09
N SER A 12 -12.19 65.60 -16.67
CA SER A 12 -12.77 64.35 -16.20
C SER A 12 -11.80 63.21 -16.48
N PHE A 13 -11.01 62.80 -15.48
CA PHE A 13 -10.29 61.53 -15.51
C PHE A 13 -11.30 60.38 -15.35
N ALA A 14 -11.84 59.91 -16.47
CA ALA A 14 -12.44 58.59 -16.55
C ALA A 14 -11.31 57.55 -16.59
N GLY A 15 -10.66 57.36 -15.44
CA GLY A 15 -9.72 56.26 -15.24
C GLY A 15 -10.47 54.95 -15.19
N THR A 16 -10.25 54.11 -16.20
CA THR A 16 -10.78 52.76 -16.34
C THR A 16 -10.42 51.88 -15.13
N LEU A 17 -11.43 51.53 -14.32
CA LEU A 17 -11.35 50.54 -13.23
C LEU A 17 -11.34 49.08 -13.73
N ALA A 18 -11.00 48.84 -15.00
CA ALA A 18 -11.25 47.58 -15.68
C ALA A 18 -9.99 46.74 -15.94
N GLU A 19 -8.98 46.74 -15.05
CA GLU A 19 -7.80 45.87 -15.23
C GLU A 19 -7.30 45.15 -13.96
N ILE A 20 -8.04 45.22 -12.83
CA ILE A 20 -7.59 44.57 -11.58
C ILE A 20 -8.13 43.12 -11.44
N ASN A 21 -9.10 42.69 -12.24
CA ASN A 21 -9.87 41.47 -11.94
C ASN A 21 -9.38 40.14 -12.53
N ALA A 22 -8.47 40.11 -13.51
CA ALA A 22 -8.03 38.83 -14.09
C ALA A 22 -6.97 38.11 -13.22
N ALA A 23 -6.10 38.85 -12.54
CA ALA A 23 -5.11 38.29 -11.63
C ALA A 23 -5.70 37.90 -10.26
N GLN A 24 -6.79 38.55 -9.84
CA GLN A 24 -7.51 38.24 -8.59
C GLN A 24 -8.49 37.07 -8.72
N GLN A 25 -9.07 36.82 -9.91
CA GLN A 25 -9.99 35.69 -10.13
C GLN A 25 -9.32 34.30 -10.02
N ASN A 26 -8.00 34.22 -10.17
CA ASN A 26 -7.23 32.97 -10.03
C ASN A 26 -6.78 32.66 -8.59
N GLN A 27 -7.15 33.45 -7.58
CA GLN A 27 -6.59 33.35 -6.21
C GLN A 27 -6.99 32.11 -5.38
N GLY A 28 -7.58 31.09 -6.00
CA GLY A 28 -7.85 29.81 -5.35
C GLY A 28 -7.97 28.62 -6.31
N GLN A 29 -7.82 28.85 -7.62
CA GLN A 29 -8.03 27.83 -8.64
C GLN A 29 -6.74 27.06 -8.91
N CYS A 30 -6.87 25.77 -9.24
CA CYS A 30 -5.74 24.88 -9.46
C CYS A 30 -5.59 24.58 -10.95
N TRP A 31 -4.41 24.80 -11.51
CA TRP A 31 -4.10 24.40 -12.88
C TRP A 31 -3.57 22.97 -12.93
N THR A 32 -4.36 22.01 -13.41
CA THR A 32 -3.93 20.62 -13.51
C THR A 32 -4.77 19.80 -14.48
N GLY A 33 -4.22 18.67 -14.95
CA GLY A 33 -4.98 17.62 -15.62
C GLY A 33 -5.58 16.64 -14.60
N GLY A 34 -6.62 15.92 -14.98
CA GLY A 34 -7.29 14.96 -14.11
C GLY A 34 -8.71 14.69 -14.56
N ASN A 35 -9.37 13.71 -13.94
CA ASN A 35 -10.71 13.27 -14.32
C ASN A 35 -10.83 12.91 -15.82
N GLY A 36 -9.76 12.38 -16.42
CA GLY A 36 -9.70 12.06 -17.86
C GLY A 36 -9.60 13.27 -18.80
N LYS A 37 -9.43 14.50 -18.28
CA LYS A 37 -9.35 15.74 -19.07
C LYS A 37 -7.92 16.28 -19.13
N ALA A 38 -7.65 17.02 -20.21
CA ALA A 38 -6.43 17.83 -20.34
C ALA A 38 -6.34 18.91 -19.26
N PRO A 39 -5.12 19.46 -18.99
CA PRO A 39 -4.93 20.50 -17.99
C PRO A 39 -5.84 21.71 -18.20
N GLN A 40 -6.53 22.12 -17.13
CA GLN A 40 -7.41 23.29 -17.08
C GLN A 40 -7.43 23.88 -15.67
N TRP A 41 -8.06 25.04 -15.51
CA TRP A 41 -8.33 25.63 -14.20
C TRP A 41 -9.49 24.89 -13.53
N TRP A 42 -9.27 24.46 -12.29
CA TRP A 42 -10.27 23.83 -11.43
C TRP A 42 -10.62 24.78 -10.29
N ASP A 43 -11.91 24.91 -10.00
CA ASP A 43 -12.41 25.76 -8.92
C ASP A 43 -12.02 25.25 -7.53
N GLN A 44 -12.05 26.15 -6.55
CA GLN A 44 -11.91 25.81 -5.13
C GLN A 44 -12.90 24.70 -4.73
N GLY A 45 -12.41 23.68 -4.05
CA GLY A 45 -13.20 22.52 -3.63
C GLY A 45 -13.44 21.49 -4.75
N ALA A 46 -12.98 21.74 -5.98
CA ALA A 46 -13.08 20.77 -7.05
C ALA A 46 -12.28 19.51 -6.71
N ARG A 47 -12.88 18.35 -6.99
CA ARG A 47 -12.20 17.05 -6.88
C ARG A 47 -11.47 16.72 -8.17
N ILE A 48 -10.22 16.33 -8.05
CA ILE A 48 -9.37 15.96 -9.19
C ILE A 48 -8.80 14.56 -8.97
N ASP A 49 -9.24 13.61 -9.80
CA ASP A 49 -8.79 12.23 -9.79
C ASP A 49 -7.61 12.10 -10.78
N ARG A 50 -6.45 11.61 -10.31
CA ARG A 50 -5.20 11.45 -11.08
C ARG A 50 -4.60 10.07 -10.84
N GLY A 51 -4.84 9.15 -11.78
CA GLY A 51 -4.36 7.77 -11.68
C GLY A 51 -4.91 7.09 -10.43
N LYS A 52 -4.03 6.63 -9.55
CA LYS A 52 -4.37 5.94 -8.29
C LYS A 52 -4.70 6.87 -7.12
N TYR A 53 -4.78 8.18 -7.34
CA TYR A 53 -4.94 9.18 -6.27
C TYR A 53 -6.04 10.19 -6.59
N TRP A 54 -6.62 10.79 -5.56
CA TRP A 54 -7.55 11.89 -5.71
C TRP A 54 -7.21 13.06 -4.77
N TYR A 55 -7.51 14.25 -5.25
CA TYR A 55 -7.12 15.52 -4.66
C TYR A 55 -8.32 16.45 -4.59
N GLU A 56 -8.20 17.48 -3.75
CA GLU A 56 -9.11 18.62 -3.73
C GLU A 56 -8.33 19.90 -4.00
N CYS A 57 -8.86 20.76 -4.88
CA CYS A 57 -8.26 22.06 -5.10
C CYS A 57 -8.54 22.97 -3.89
N ARG A 58 -7.49 23.42 -3.20
CA ARG A 58 -7.61 24.36 -2.09
C ARG A 58 -6.55 25.44 -2.18
N ASN A 59 -6.99 26.70 -2.26
CA ASN A 59 -6.15 27.89 -2.28
C ASN A 59 -5.07 27.83 -3.37
N GLY A 60 -5.45 27.36 -4.56
CA GLY A 60 -4.55 27.22 -5.70
C GLY A 60 -3.61 26.00 -5.64
N GLU A 61 -3.75 25.14 -4.63
CA GLU A 61 -2.92 23.95 -4.44
C GLU A 61 -3.77 22.67 -4.44
N LEU A 62 -3.22 21.58 -5.00
CA LEU A 62 -3.86 20.27 -4.90
C LEU A 62 -3.57 19.64 -3.54
N LYS A 63 -4.57 19.60 -2.67
CA LYS A 63 -4.47 18.91 -1.40
C LYS A 63 -4.73 17.41 -1.59
N PRO A 64 -3.83 16.53 -1.12
CA PRO A 64 -4.04 15.10 -1.21
C PRO A 64 -5.22 14.71 -0.32
N MET A 65 -6.10 13.88 -0.85
CA MET A 65 -7.31 13.47 -0.12
C MET A 65 -7.45 11.97 0.04
N GLY A 66 -6.88 11.19 -0.89
CA GLY A 66 -6.80 9.75 -0.73
C GLY A 66 -6.43 9.00 -2.00
N CYS A 67 -6.71 7.71 -1.99
CA CYS A 67 -6.26 6.77 -3.00
C CYS A 67 -7.44 6.00 -3.62
N PHE A 68 -7.18 5.36 -4.76
CA PHE A 68 -8.07 4.38 -5.37
C PHE A 68 -7.52 2.97 -5.11
N THR A 69 -8.37 2.04 -4.69
CA THR A 69 -8.02 0.61 -4.61
C THR A 69 -7.82 0.04 -6.02
N GLU A 70 -7.27 -1.17 -6.12
CA GLU A 70 -7.14 -1.89 -7.40
C GLU A 70 -8.50 -2.13 -8.09
N LYS A 71 -9.60 -2.11 -7.32
CA LYS A 71 -10.98 -2.23 -7.83
C LYS A 71 -11.59 -0.88 -8.23
N GLY A 72 -10.88 0.23 -8.01
CA GLY A 72 -11.36 1.58 -8.28
C GLY A 72 -12.17 2.21 -7.15
N ASP A 73 -12.23 1.57 -5.97
CA ASP A 73 -12.91 2.15 -4.82
C ASP A 73 -12.09 3.31 -4.25
N ARG A 74 -12.75 4.39 -3.83
CA ARG A 74 -12.09 5.53 -3.20
C ARG A 74 -11.95 5.29 -1.71
N ILE A 75 -10.73 5.45 -1.22
CA ILE A 75 -10.43 5.44 0.21
C ILE A 75 -9.78 6.78 0.60
N PRO A 76 -10.07 7.31 1.80
CA PRO A 76 -9.41 8.49 2.32
C PRO A 76 -7.96 8.16 2.73
N ILE A 77 -7.16 9.20 3.01
CA ILE A 77 -5.89 9.05 3.72
C ILE A 77 -6.12 8.32 5.06
N LEU A 78 -5.19 7.43 5.43
CA LEU A 78 -5.28 6.42 6.50
C LEU A 78 -6.36 5.33 6.28
N GLY A 79 -7.09 5.39 5.17
CA GLY A 79 -7.97 4.30 4.76
C GLY A 79 -7.15 3.07 4.40
N THR A 80 -7.64 1.90 4.80
CA THR A 80 -6.97 0.61 4.55
C THR A 80 -7.84 -0.32 3.70
N TYR A 81 -7.21 -1.17 2.90
CA TYR A 81 -7.87 -2.25 2.18
C TYR A 81 -6.97 -3.47 2.06
N ASN A 82 -7.59 -4.63 1.82
CA ASN A 82 -6.87 -5.87 1.61
C ASN A 82 -6.70 -6.14 0.11
N SER A 83 -5.47 -6.43 -0.33
CA SER A 83 -5.21 -6.96 -1.67
C SER A 83 -3.98 -7.85 -1.71
N ASN A 84 -4.04 -8.91 -2.51
CA ASN A 84 -2.92 -9.81 -2.81
C ASN A 84 -2.17 -10.34 -1.57
N GLY A 85 -2.89 -10.61 -0.49
CA GLY A 85 -2.32 -11.09 0.79
C GLY A 85 -1.82 -9.99 1.72
N TYR A 86 -2.03 -8.71 1.41
CA TYR A 86 -1.53 -7.59 2.19
C TYR A 86 -2.64 -6.66 2.66
N VAL A 87 -2.39 -6.01 3.80
CA VAL A 87 -3.15 -4.86 4.29
C VAL A 87 -2.43 -3.61 3.83
N ILE A 88 -3.09 -2.84 2.98
CA ILE A 88 -2.54 -1.66 2.31
C ILE A 88 -3.23 -0.42 2.84
N GLU A 89 -2.46 0.56 3.28
CA GLU A 89 -2.91 1.87 3.74
C GLU A 89 -2.64 2.94 2.67
N CYS A 90 -3.59 3.84 2.46
CA CYS A 90 -3.36 5.08 1.74
C CYS A 90 -2.68 6.09 2.66
N ALA A 91 -1.39 6.34 2.46
CA ALA A 91 -0.59 7.20 3.32
C ALA A 91 -0.11 8.46 2.58
N VAL A 92 0.36 9.44 3.34
CA VAL A 92 1.05 10.62 2.83
C VAL A 92 2.47 10.57 3.39
N ASP A 93 3.47 10.71 2.53
CA ASP A 93 4.87 10.73 2.94
C ASP A 93 5.27 12.08 3.56
N GLU A 94 6.51 12.15 4.06
CA GLU A 94 7.07 13.36 4.69
C GLU A 94 7.13 14.57 3.74
N ARG A 95 7.05 14.34 2.43
CA ARG A 95 7.06 15.38 1.38
C ARG A 95 5.64 15.77 0.95
N GLY A 96 4.60 15.19 1.55
CA GLY A 96 3.21 15.49 1.24
C GLY A 96 2.64 14.72 0.05
N TYR A 97 3.34 13.70 -0.47
CA TYR A 97 2.85 12.89 -1.58
C TYR A 97 2.09 11.65 -1.11
N LEU A 98 1.00 11.33 -1.80
CA LEU A 98 0.25 10.10 -1.57
C LEU A 98 1.04 8.87 -2.01
N ASN A 99 1.06 7.86 -1.16
CA ASN A 99 1.66 6.56 -1.42
C ASN A 99 0.81 5.42 -0.82
N PHE A 100 1.13 4.18 -1.22
CA PHE A 100 0.57 2.98 -0.61
C PHE A 100 1.58 2.39 0.33
N LYS A 101 1.18 2.18 1.59
CA LYS A 101 2.01 1.57 2.61
C LYS A 101 1.47 0.18 2.92
N PHE A 102 2.36 -0.82 2.88
CA PHE A 102 2.03 -2.19 3.25
C PHE A 102 2.23 -2.32 4.75
N ILE A 103 1.13 -2.30 5.51
CA ILE A 103 1.15 -2.20 6.97
C ILE A 103 0.92 -3.55 7.68
N GLY A 104 0.58 -4.58 6.92
CA GLY A 104 0.34 -5.92 7.45
C GLY A 104 0.05 -6.94 6.36
N CYS A 105 -0.22 -8.17 6.78
CA CYS A 105 -0.53 -9.30 5.91
C CYS A 105 -1.95 -9.79 6.18
N THR A 106 -2.53 -10.57 5.27
CA THR A 106 -3.83 -11.20 5.46
C THR A 106 -3.92 -12.54 4.75
N ASP A 107 -4.63 -13.48 5.36
CA ASP A 107 -5.01 -14.76 4.75
C ASP A 107 -6.42 -14.73 4.11
N GLY A 108 -7.02 -13.53 4.04
CA GLY A 108 -8.39 -13.30 3.57
C GLY A 108 -9.47 -13.45 4.65
N THR A 109 -9.13 -13.98 5.82
CA THR A 109 -10.03 -14.13 6.97
C THR A 109 -9.67 -13.14 8.08
N ARG A 110 -8.37 -13.00 8.35
CA ARG A 110 -7.82 -12.11 9.38
C ARG A 110 -6.67 -11.27 8.82
N ASN A 111 -6.45 -10.12 9.44
CA ASN A 111 -5.29 -9.27 9.24
C ASN A 111 -4.24 -9.54 10.33
N TYR A 112 -2.97 -9.57 9.93
CA TYR A 112 -1.81 -9.87 10.75
C TYR A 112 -0.86 -8.68 10.75
N GLN A 113 -0.48 -8.25 11.95
CA GLN A 113 0.53 -7.22 12.16
C GLN A 113 1.94 -7.76 11.87
N PRO A 114 2.91 -6.89 11.60
CA PRO A 114 4.30 -7.31 11.47
C PRO A 114 4.77 -8.12 12.69
N GLY A 115 5.38 -9.28 12.45
CA GLY A 115 5.84 -10.25 13.44
C GLY A 115 4.79 -11.28 13.86
N GLU A 116 3.52 -11.11 13.52
CA GLU A 116 2.51 -12.14 13.78
C GLU A 116 2.67 -13.34 12.83
N THR A 117 2.23 -14.50 13.30
CA THR A 117 2.29 -15.77 12.56
C THR A 117 0.92 -16.44 12.51
N TRP A 118 0.70 -17.24 11.46
CA TRP A 118 -0.53 -18.01 11.28
C TRP A 118 -0.27 -19.32 10.55
N GLU A 119 -1.26 -20.19 10.54
CA GLU A 119 -1.25 -21.48 9.82
C GLU A 119 -2.19 -21.40 8.63
N ASP A 120 -1.90 -22.15 7.57
CA ASP A 120 -2.90 -22.34 6.51
C ASP A 120 -4.10 -23.15 7.00
N LYS A 121 -5.16 -23.16 6.19
CA LYS A 121 -6.43 -23.81 6.54
C LYS A 121 -6.27 -25.33 6.65
N GLU A 122 -5.34 -25.89 5.88
CA GLU A 122 -5.00 -27.31 5.86
C GLU A 122 -4.07 -27.71 7.02
N GLY A 123 -3.55 -26.73 7.78
CA GLY A 123 -2.58 -26.92 8.84
C GLY A 123 -1.32 -27.65 8.37
N MET A 124 -0.86 -27.36 7.16
CA MET A 124 0.33 -27.94 6.52
C MET A 124 1.55 -27.03 6.69
N TYR A 125 1.33 -25.72 6.66
CA TYR A 125 2.38 -24.71 6.73
C TYR A 125 2.02 -23.61 7.71
N TRP A 126 3.05 -22.95 8.23
CA TRP A 126 2.88 -21.71 8.97
C TRP A 126 3.68 -20.58 8.33
N PHE A 127 3.18 -19.37 8.52
CA PHE A 127 3.65 -18.15 7.90
C PHE A 127 3.92 -17.09 8.96
N GLU A 128 4.76 -16.12 8.60
CA GLU A 128 5.07 -14.93 9.37
C GLU A 128 4.82 -13.69 8.50
N CYS A 129 4.15 -12.68 9.05
CA CYS A 129 4.09 -11.37 8.42
C CYS A 129 5.37 -10.61 8.75
N LYS A 130 6.40 -10.79 7.95
CA LYS A 130 7.72 -10.29 8.28
C LYS A 130 7.91 -8.85 7.84
N GLN A 131 8.45 -8.01 8.73
CA GLN A 131 8.92 -6.68 8.37
C GLN A 131 10.14 -6.77 7.43
N ASP A 132 10.09 -6.07 6.30
CA ASP A 132 11.16 -6.01 5.29
C ASP A 132 11.40 -4.56 4.86
N GLY A 133 12.27 -3.87 5.60
CA GLY A 133 12.48 -2.43 5.43
C GLY A 133 11.18 -1.64 5.65
N PRO A 134 10.78 -0.76 4.71
CA PRO A 134 9.53 0.00 4.83
C PRO A 134 8.27 -0.81 4.45
N TYR A 135 8.42 -2.06 4.02
CA TYR A 135 7.33 -2.94 3.61
C TYR A 135 7.20 -4.15 4.54
N VAL A 136 6.15 -4.94 4.31
CA VAL A 136 6.01 -6.27 4.91
C VAL A 136 5.99 -7.32 3.80
N ARG A 137 6.38 -8.54 4.13
CA ARG A 137 6.24 -9.70 3.25
C ARG A 137 5.72 -10.90 3.99
N ILE A 138 4.86 -11.68 3.33
CA ILE A 138 4.49 -13.00 3.82
C ILE A 138 5.70 -13.91 3.65
N GLN A 139 6.25 -14.41 4.75
CA GLN A 139 7.33 -15.40 4.74
C GLN A 139 6.79 -16.75 5.19
N VAL A 140 7.08 -17.82 4.43
CA VAL A 140 6.86 -19.18 4.92
C VAL A 140 7.85 -19.44 6.07
N GLY A 141 7.31 -19.68 7.25
CA GLY A 141 8.09 -19.99 8.45
C GLY A 141 8.51 -21.46 8.50
N GLY A 142 7.65 -22.35 8.01
CA GLY A 142 7.94 -23.77 7.86
C GLY A 142 6.69 -24.63 7.76
N CYS A 143 6.77 -25.84 8.29
CA CYS A 143 5.75 -26.87 8.13
C CYS A 143 5.06 -27.14 9.47
N ILE A 144 3.91 -27.80 9.42
CA ILE A 144 3.25 -28.35 10.60
C ILE A 144 3.44 -29.87 10.61
N ALA A 145 3.72 -30.46 11.77
CA ALA A 145 3.85 -31.90 11.93
C ALA A 145 2.56 -32.63 11.50
N HIS A 146 2.66 -33.88 11.03
CA HIS A 146 1.49 -34.66 10.54
C HIS A 146 0.39 -34.81 11.60
N ASP A 147 0.75 -34.92 12.88
CA ASP A 147 -0.16 -34.99 14.02
C ASP A 147 -0.66 -33.62 14.51
N LYS A 148 -0.26 -32.54 13.84
CA LYS A 148 -0.57 -31.14 14.18
C LYS A 148 -0.07 -30.70 15.57
N SER A 149 0.85 -31.45 16.17
CA SER A 149 1.34 -31.18 17.54
C SER A 149 2.27 -29.98 17.64
N LYS A 150 3.02 -29.70 16.56
CA LYS A 150 4.03 -28.64 16.54
C LYS A 150 4.26 -28.01 15.17
N ARG A 151 4.77 -26.79 15.22
CA ARG A 151 5.38 -26.07 14.10
C ARG A 151 6.84 -26.50 13.96
N LEU A 152 7.26 -26.79 12.73
CA LEU A 152 8.63 -27.08 12.37
C LEU A 152 9.21 -25.89 11.62
N ALA A 153 10.42 -25.47 11.98
CA ALA A 153 11.18 -24.54 11.15
C ALA A 153 11.68 -25.22 9.87
N ILE A 154 11.99 -24.45 8.83
CA ILE A 154 12.66 -24.98 7.64
C ILE A 154 14.02 -25.58 8.04
N GLY A 155 14.25 -26.84 7.67
CA GLY A 155 15.41 -27.66 8.03
C GLY A 155 15.21 -28.50 9.30
N GLU A 156 14.14 -28.27 10.07
CA GLU A 156 13.85 -29.06 11.26
C GLU A 156 13.35 -30.45 10.87
N ARG A 157 13.80 -31.45 11.64
CA ARG A 157 13.39 -32.84 11.52
C ARG A 157 12.43 -33.26 12.62
N TYR A 158 11.57 -34.21 12.30
CA TYR A 158 10.73 -34.87 13.29
C TYR A 158 10.37 -36.28 12.83
N ASP A 159 10.17 -37.18 13.79
CA ASP A 159 9.79 -38.56 13.51
C ASP A 159 8.27 -38.75 13.64
N PHE A 160 7.70 -39.56 12.74
CA PHE A 160 6.30 -39.94 12.77
C PHE A 160 6.12 -41.36 12.23
N GLY A 161 5.70 -42.27 13.11
CA GLY A 161 5.73 -43.70 12.82
C GLY A 161 7.16 -44.17 12.55
N GLU A 162 7.34 -44.97 11.51
CA GLU A 162 8.64 -45.53 11.10
C GLU A 162 9.43 -44.60 10.16
N TYR A 163 9.14 -43.30 10.15
CA TYR A 163 9.75 -42.34 9.24
C TYR A 163 10.28 -41.10 9.93
N THR A 164 11.40 -40.60 9.42
CA THR A 164 11.94 -39.27 9.73
C THR A 164 11.58 -38.32 8.62
N TYR A 165 10.96 -37.20 8.99
CA TYR A 165 10.57 -36.13 8.09
C TYR A 165 11.42 -34.90 8.34
N GLU A 166 11.61 -34.09 7.30
CA GLU A 166 12.27 -32.79 7.34
C GLU A 166 11.43 -31.74 6.60
N CYS A 167 11.23 -30.58 7.21
CA CYS A 167 10.59 -29.47 6.52
C CYS A 167 11.58 -28.78 5.58
N GLN A 168 11.50 -29.05 4.28
CA GLN A 168 12.52 -28.60 3.33
C GLN A 168 12.02 -27.46 2.44
N ARG A 169 12.92 -26.53 2.12
CA ARG A 169 12.74 -25.61 0.98
C ARG A 169 13.33 -26.25 -0.27
N LYS A 170 12.49 -26.47 -1.27
CA LYS A 170 12.87 -27.00 -2.59
C LYS A 170 13.53 -25.91 -3.45
N PHE A 171 14.23 -26.34 -4.51
CA PHE A 171 14.96 -25.43 -5.41
C PHE A 171 14.06 -24.41 -6.10
N ASN A 172 12.81 -24.77 -6.40
CA ASN A 172 11.80 -23.87 -6.95
C ASN A 172 11.22 -22.87 -5.91
N GLY A 173 11.72 -22.88 -4.67
CA GLY A 173 11.27 -22.02 -3.59
C GLY A 173 10.09 -22.56 -2.77
N SER A 174 9.43 -23.66 -3.18
CA SER A 174 8.33 -24.24 -2.42
C SER A 174 8.83 -24.89 -1.13
N VAL A 175 8.05 -24.80 -0.06
CA VAL A 175 8.31 -25.53 1.19
C VAL A 175 7.47 -26.79 1.22
N GLN A 176 8.06 -27.91 1.64
CA GLN A 176 7.39 -29.20 1.69
C GLN A 176 7.96 -30.08 2.81
N MET A 177 7.09 -30.81 3.50
CA MET A 177 7.50 -31.90 4.39
C MET A 177 8.01 -33.09 3.57
N CYS A 178 9.24 -33.52 3.81
CA CYS A 178 9.90 -34.57 3.03
C CYS A 178 10.31 -35.71 3.95
N SER A 179 9.97 -36.95 3.59
CA SER A 179 10.59 -38.11 4.23
C SER A 179 12.07 -38.15 3.83
N VAL A 180 12.95 -38.18 4.82
CA VAL A 180 14.41 -38.17 4.65
C VAL A 180 15.08 -39.42 5.24
N GLY A 181 14.30 -40.31 5.85
CA GLY A 181 14.78 -41.54 6.44
C GLY A 181 13.68 -42.36 7.08
N CYS A 182 14.07 -43.51 7.60
CA CYS A 182 13.24 -44.43 8.34
C CYS A 182 13.72 -44.52 9.79
N VAL A 183 12.80 -44.81 10.70
CA VAL A 183 13.10 -45.16 12.09
C VAL A 183 12.76 -46.64 12.26
N HIS A 184 13.69 -47.43 12.76
CA HIS A 184 13.47 -48.85 13.07
C HIS A 184 14.12 -49.18 14.42
N ASN A 185 13.33 -49.70 15.38
CA ASN A 185 13.77 -49.99 16.75
C ASN A 185 14.48 -48.81 17.44
N GLY A 186 14.04 -47.58 17.17
CA GLY A 186 14.62 -46.35 17.72
C GLY A 186 15.92 -45.89 17.05
N ALA A 187 16.42 -46.61 16.04
CA ALA A 187 17.56 -46.20 15.23
C ALA A 187 17.10 -45.53 13.92
N HIS A 188 17.82 -44.50 13.49
CA HIS A 188 17.55 -43.72 12.28
C HIS A 188 18.39 -44.22 11.11
N TYR A 189 17.73 -44.44 9.97
CA TYR A 189 18.34 -44.88 8.72
C TYR A 189 18.05 -43.86 7.63
N LYS A 190 19.08 -43.46 6.89
CA LYS A 190 18.91 -42.59 5.72
C LYS A 190 18.30 -43.35 4.56
N VAL A 191 17.74 -42.62 3.60
CA VAL A 191 17.29 -43.21 2.33
C VAL A 191 18.44 -43.98 1.67
N GLY A 192 18.23 -45.28 1.45
CA GLY A 192 19.19 -46.20 0.86
C GLY A 192 19.99 -47.03 1.87
N GLU A 193 19.94 -46.70 3.16
CA GLU A 193 20.48 -47.55 4.22
C GLU A 193 19.51 -48.70 4.50
N GLN A 194 20.05 -49.88 4.79
CA GLN A 194 19.30 -51.07 5.16
C GLN A 194 19.63 -51.43 6.60
N TRP A 195 18.64 -51.97 7.30
CA TRP A 195 18.83 -52.56 8.61
C TRP A 195 18.84 -54.11 8.52
N PRO A 196 19.60 -54.78 9.41
CA PRO A 196 19.68 -56.26 9.45
C PRO A 196 18.36 -56.95 9.78
#